data_AF-A0A816M9I3-F1
#
_entry.id   AF-A0A816M9I3-F1
#
_cell.length_a   1.000
_cell.length_b   1.000
_cell.length_c   1.000
_cell.angle_alpha   90.00
_cell.angle_beta   90.00
_cell.angle_gamma   90.00
#
_symmetry.space_group_name_H-M   'P 1'
#
loop_
_entity.id
_entity.type
_entity.pdbx_description
1 polymer ?
#
loop_
_entity_poly.entity_id
_entity_poly.type
_entity_poly.pdbx_seq_one_letter_code
_entity_poly.pdbx_strand_id
1 'polypeptide(L)'
;MFQSLSLPHPYSHSISALSVVAENKLCLLGTSRIYYSSRDLHVSETTCWVGNSLGSIMSWSELLTVKDHSEVNLNGLSFVADEQSKTLVYCNQSPKNNKIVHIVRGDTYVKVDPLDRSSTIRPSSSSSLLLNYVPSLVQIKQGKSACDL
;
A
#
# COMPACT_ATOMS: atom_id res chain seq x y z
N MET A 1 7.39 5.33 26.81
CA MET A 1 6.01 4.84 27.02
C MET A 1 5.43 4.56 25.65
N PHE A 2 4.91 3.36 25.40
CA PHE A 2 4.27 3.03 24.13
C PHE A 2 2.80 3.43 24.17
N GLN A 3 2.31 4.01 23.07
CA GLN A 3 0.91 4.39 22.92
C GLN A 3 0.19 3.37 22.04
N SER A 4 -0.99 2.94 22.46
CA SER A 4 -1.88 2.09 21.65
C SER A 4 -2.99 2.96 21.07
N LEU A 5 -3.21 2.84 19.76
CA LEU A 5 -4.23 3.57 19.03
C LEU A 5 -5.23 2.60 18.39
N SER A 6 -6.49 3.00 18.35
CA SER A 6 -7.55 2.21 17.72
C SER A 6 -7.43 2.22 16.20
N LEU A 7 -7.84 1.11 15.61
CA LEU A 7 -7.96 0.90 14.17
C LEU A 7 -9.35 1.37 13.65
N PRO A 8 -9.55 1.71 12.36
CA PRO A 8 -10.81 2.24 11.80
C PRO A 8 -12.06 1.37 12.01
N HIS A 9 -13.07 1.83 12.76
CA HIS A 9 -14.31 1.07 12.98
C HIS A 9 -15.49 1.63 12.18
N PRO A 10 -16.40 0.81 11.61
CA PRO A 10 -16.40 -0.67 11.60
C PRO A 10 -15.44 -1.26 10.55
N TYR A 11 -14.75 -2.33 10.95
CA TYR A 11 -13.94 -3.14 10.03
C TYR A 11 -14.77 -4.26 9.43
N SER A 12 -15.01 -4.20 8.13
CA SER A 12 -15.45 -5.36 7.35
C SER A 12 -14.28 -6.04 6.63
N HIS A 13 -13.04 -5.61 6.90
CA HIS A 13 -11.85 -5.97 6.13
C HIS A 13 -10.80 -6.70 6.98
N SER A 14 -10.13 -7.70 6.41
CA SER A 14 -8.88 -8.25 6.97
C SER A 14 -7.74 -7.26 6.73
N ILE A 15 -7.00 -6.96 7.79
CA ILE A 15 -5.87 -6.02 7.74
C ILE A 15 -4.71 -6.68 7.00
N SER A 16 -4.24 -6.03 5.94
CA SER A 16 -3.22 -6.57 5.04
C SER A 16 -1.86 -5.94 5.26
N ALA A 17 -1.81 -4.62 5.46
CA ALA A 17 -0.57 -3.90 5.66
C ALA A 17 -0.79 -2.56 6.39
N LEU A 18 0.21 -2.13 7.16
CA LEU A 18 0.32 -0.81 7.78
C LEU A 18 1.57 -0.12 7.23
N SER A 19 1.45 1.14 6.80
CA SER A 19 2.56 1.93 6.26
C SER A 19 2.48 3.36 6.77
N VAL A 20 3.60 4.08 6.71
CA VAL A 20 3.65 5.51 7.02
C VAL A 20 3.45 6.28 5.72
N VAL A 21 2.52 7.24 5.73
CA VAL A 21 2.22 8.15 4.62
C VAL A 21 2.54 9.56 5.08
N ALA A 22 3.37 10.26 4.30
CA ALA A 22 4.00 11.51 4.73
C ALA A 22 4.73 11.36 6.09
N GLU A 23 5.24 12.44 6.67
CA GLU A 23 6.15 12.33 7.83
C GLU A 23 5.47 11.80 9.10
N ASN A 24 4.16 11.99 9.26
CA ASN A 24 3.48 11.81 10.55
C ASN A 24 2.11 11.11 10.49
N LYS A 25 1.70 10.54 9.34
CA LYS A 25 0.42 9.83 9.23
C LYS A 25 0.63 8.35 8.97
N LEU A 26 -0.27 7.53 9.49
CA LEU A 26 -0.32 6.11 9.16
C LEU A 26 -1.33 5.92 8.03
N CYS A 27 -1.06 5.09 7.03
CA CYS A 27 -2.13 4.48 6.22
C CYS A 27 -2.21 3.00 6.54
N LEU A 28 -3.43 2.49 6.45
CA LEU A 28 -3.73 1.09 6.62
C LEU A 28 -4.45 0.58 5.39
N LEU A 29 -3.95 -0.52 4.85
CA LEU A 29 -4.58 -1.21 3.75
C LEU A 29 -5.33 -2.45 4.25
N GLY A 30 -6.63 -2.49 3.97
CA GLY A 30 -7.51 -3.61 4.30
C GLY A 30 -8.18 -4.18 3.05
N THR A 31 -8.58 -5.45 3.13
CA THR A 31 -9.40 -6.09 2.10
C THR A 31 -10.66 -6.74 2.65
N SER A 32 -11.75 -6.74 1.89
CA SER A 32 -12.93 -7.55 2.18
C SER A 32 -13.21 -8.44 0.98
N ARG A 33 -13.53 -9.72 1.23
CA ARG A 33 -13.95 -10.65 0.18
C ARG A 33 -15.46 -10.59 0.04
N ILE A 34 -15.91 -10.17 -1.13
CA ILE A 34 -17.32 -10.19 -1.51
C ILE A 34 -17.55 -11.42 -2.39
N TYR A 35 -18.41 -12.32 -1.93
CA TYR A 35 -18.82 -13.50 -2.69
C TYR A 35 -20.13 -13.21 -3.41
N TYR A 36 -20.14 -13.32 -4.75
CA TYR A 36 -21.39 -13.31 -5.53
C TYR A 36 -21.83 -14.74 -5.81
N SER A 37 -23.04 -15.10 -5.35
CA SER A 37 -23.58 -16.47 -5.37
C SER A 37 -23.83 -17.05 -6.76
N SER A 38 -23.78 -16.25 -7.82
CA SER A 38 -24.28 -16.68 -9.14
C SER A 38 -23.22 -17.15 -10.13
N ARG A 39 -21.92 -16.89 -9.94
CA ARG A 39 -20.92 -17.12 -11.01
C ARG A 39 -19.46 -17.38 -10.56
N ASP A 40 -19.22 -17.85 -9.33
CA ASP A 40 -17.84 -18.05 -8.81
C ASP A 40 -16.91 -16.83 -9.02
N LEU A 41 -17.52 -15.63 -9.07
CA LEU A 41 -16.80 -14.38 -9.27
C LEU A 41 -16.46 -13.84 -7.89
N HIS A 42 -15.21 -14.07 -7.48
CA HIS A 42 -14.63 -13.42 -6.32
C HIS A 42 -14.35 -11.96 -6.64
N VAL A 43 -15.01 -11.06 -5.93
CA VAL A 43 -14.67 -9.64 -5.97
C VAL A 43 -14.04 -9.30 -4.64
N SER A 44 -12.81 -8.80 -4.68
CA SER A 44 -12.12 -8.29 -3.51
C SER A 44 -12.27 -6.78 -3.49
N GLU A 45 -12.69 -6.24 -2.36
CA GLU A 45 -12.70 -4.81 -2.12
C GLU A 45 -11.46 -4.45 -1.30
N THR A 46 -10.61 -3.57 -1.82
CA THR A 46 -9.38 -3.11 -1.17
C THR A 46 -9.52 -1.63 -0.82
N THR A 47 -9.31 -1.28 0.44
CA THR A 47 -9.49 0.08 0.96
C THR A 47 -8.24 0.56 1.68
N CYS A 48 -7.73 1.77 1.38
CA CYS A 48 -6.72 2.44 2.22
C CYS A 48 -7.39 3.47 3.12
N TRP A 49 -7.01 3.43 4.39
CA TRP A 49 -7.44 4.35 5.42
C TRP A 49 -6.26 5.21 5.86
N VAL A 50 -6.39 6.52 5.78
CA VAL A 50 -5.39 7.45 6.33
C VAL A 50 -5.77 7.81 7.74
N GLY A 51 -4.81 7.68 8.62
CA GLY A 51 -4.90 7.95 10.04
C GLY A 51 -4.44 9.36 10.37
N ASN A 52 -5.29 10.11 11.07
CA ASN A 52 -4.98 11.42 11.64
C ASN A 52 -4.99 11.30 13.16
N SER A 53 -3.81 11.43 13.78
CA SER A 53 -3.66 11.42 15.23
C SER A 53 -3.92 12.82 15.80
N LEU A 54 -4.89 12.94 16.70
CA LEU A 54 -5.14 14.11 17.53
C LEU A 54 -4.77 13.76 18.98
N GLY A 55 -3.47 13.63 19.26
CA GLY A 55 -2.95 13.26 20.57
C GLY A 55 -3.20 11.79 20.92
N SER A 56 -4.06 11.53 21.91
CA SER A 56 -4.42 10.17 22.35
C SER A 56 -5.45 9.47 21.45
N ILE A 57 -6.13 10.25 20.60
CA ILE A 57 -7.23 9.76 19.76
C ILE A 57 -6.72 9.63 18.33
N MET A 58 -7.00 8.47 17.73
CA MET A 58 -6.76 8.22 16.31
C MET A 58 -8.08 8.29 15.56
N SER A 59 -8.16 9.20 14.59
CA SER A 59 -9.25 9.26 13.63
C SER A 59 -8.76 8.68 12.30
N TRP A 60 -9.67 8.03 11.58
CA TRP A 60 -9.34 7.41 10.30
C TRP A 60 -10.31 7.89 9.24
N SER A 61 -9.78 8.25 8.08
CA SER A 61 -10.54 8.65 6.91
C SER A 61 -10.21 7.73 5.75
N GLU A 62 -11.24 7.30 5.02
CA GLU A 62 -11.06 6.54 3.79
C GLU A 62 -10.34 7.41 2.75
N LEU A 63 -9.24 6.90 2.21
CA LEU A 63 -8.53 7.55 1.10
C LEU A 63 -9.13 7.13 -0.24
N LEU A 64 -9.30 5.82 -0.42
CA LEU A 64 -9.86 5.20 -1.62
C LEU A 64 -10.25 3.75 -1.35
N THR A 65 -11.22 3.28 -2.13
CA THR A 65 -11.70 1.90 -2.19
C THR A 65 -11.75 1.42 -3.63
N VAL A 66 -11.28 0.19 -3.86
CA VAL A 66 -11.22 -0.44 -5.18
C VAL A 66 -11.85 -1.81 -5.15
N LYS A 67 -12.68 -2.10 -6.14
CA LYS A 67 -13.18 -3.45 -6.40
C LYS A 67 -12.34 -4.08 -7.49
N ASP A 68 -11.67 -5.17 -7.16
CA ASP A 68 -10.87 -5.95 -8.09
C ASP A 68 -11.47 -7.36 -8.22
N HIS A 69 -11.51 -7.86 -9.45
CA HIS A 69 -11.94 -9.21 -9.79
C HIS A 69 -10.81 -10.24 -9.65
N SER A 70 -9.62 -9.83 -9.20
CA SER A 70 -8.47 -10.70 -9.01
C SER A 70 -8.40 -11.27 -7.59
N GLU A 71 -7.94 -12.52 -7.47
CA GLU A 71 -7.52 -13.09 -6.18
C GLU A 71 -6.26 -12.36 -5.73
N VAL A 72 -6.44 -11.28 -4.98
CA VAL A 72 -5.32 -10.55 -4.39
C VAL A 72 -4.83 -11.36 -3.18
N ASN A 73 -3.69 -12.05 -3.32
CA ASN A 73 -2.99 -12.58 -2.16
C ASN A 73 -2.27 -11.41 -1.46
N LEU A 74 -2.76 -11.05 -0.29
CA LEU A 74 -2.32 -9.87 0.44
C LEU A 74 -1.37 -10.21 1.60
N ASN A 75 -1.00 -11.48 1.76
CA ASN A 75 0.03 -11.86 2.74
C ASN A 75 1.38 -11.30 2.29
N GLY A 76 2.04 -10.55 3.19
CA GLY A 76 3.35 -9.96 2.91
C GLY A 76 3.32 -8.80 1.91
N LEU A 77 2.17 -8.14 1.78
CA LEU A 77 1.99 -7.01 0.87
C LEU A 77 2.68 -5.76 1.41
N SER A 78 3.25 -5.00 0.50
CA SER A 78 3.72 -3.65 0.74
C SER A 78 2.91 -2.68 -0.12
N PHE A 79 2.75 -1.45 0.36
CA PHE A 79 2.03 -0.43 -0.37
C PHE A 79 2.55 0.96 -0.06
N VAL A 80 2.26 1.85 -0.99
CA VAL A 80 2.50 3.29 -0.94
C VAL A 80 1.18 3.97 -1.22
N ALA A 81 0.81 4.92 -0.38
CA ALA A 81 -0.36 5.75 -0.61
C ALA A 81 0.06 7.21 -0.61
N ASP A 82 -0.51 7.98 -1.53
CA ASP A 82 -0.36 9.42 -1.63
C ASP A 82 -1.71 10.10 -1.42
N GLU A 83 -1.84 10.81 -0.30
CA GLU A 83 -3.09 11.46 0.11
C GLU A 83 -3.48 12.59 -0.86
N GLN A 84 -2.50 13.34 -1.36
CA GLN A 84 -2.72 14.52 -2.20
C GLN A 84 -3.30 14.14 -3.58
N SER A 85 -2.71 13.15 -4.25
CA SER A 85 -3.15 12.68 -5.55
C SER A 85 -4.21 11.58 -5.46
N LYS A 86 -4.56 11.13 -4.24
CA LYS A 86 -5.43 9.98 -3.98
C LYS A 86 -5.00 8.74 -4.75
N THR A 87 -3.70 8.45 -4.68
CA THR A 87 -3.08 7.33 -5.39
C THR A 87 -2.71 6.24 -4.39
N LEU A 88 -3.04 4.99 -4.72
CA LEU A 88 -2.54 3.81 -4.01
C LEU A 88 -1.72 2.97 -4.99
N VAL A 89 -0.51 2.63 -4.58
CA VAL A 89 0.34 1.66 -5.27
C VAL A 89 0.58 0.49 -4.33
N TYR A 90 0.28 -0.73 -4.76
CA TYR A 90 0.57 -1.91 -3.97
C TYR A 90 1.16 -3.02 -4.82
N CYS A 91 1.99 -3.84 -4.18
CA CYS A 91 2.63 -4.98 -4.82
C CYS A 91 2.10 -6.27 -4.22
N ASN A 92 1.62 -7.17 -5.08
CA ASN A 92 1.25 -8.52 -4.68
C ASN A 92 1.97 -9.57 -5.52
N GLN A 93 1.90 -10.82 -5.05
CA GLN A 93 2.36 -11.98 -5.78
C GLN A 93 1.17 -12.66 -6.44
N SER A 94 1.22 -12.80 -7.76
CA SER A 94 0.23 -13.57 -8.50
C SER A 94 0.31 -15.06 -8.15
N PRO A 95 -0.76 -15.83 -8.41
CA PRO A 95 -0.72 -17.29 -8.34
C PRO A 95 0.38 -17.91 -9.23
N LYS A 96 0.84 -17.20 -10.27
CA LYS A 96 1.92 -17.62 -11.17
C LYS A 96 3.31 -17.24 -10.67
N ASN A 97 3.43 -16.75 -9.43
CA ASN A 97 4.65 -16.22 -8.81
C ASN A 97 5.27 -15.00 -9.51
N ASN A 98 4.55 -14.34 -10.43
CA ASN A 98 4.92 -13.02 -10.91
C ASN A 98 4.58 -11.99 -9.84
N LYS A 99 5.51 -11.06 -9.58
CA LYS A 99 5.22 -9.83 -8.81
C LYS A 99 4.35 -8.95 -9.70
N ILE A 100 3.31 -8.35 -9.18
CA ILE A 100 2.46 -7.41 -9.92
C ILE A 100 2.39 -6.12 -9.12
N VAL A 101 2.56 -5.00 -9.81
CA VAL A 101 2.31 -3.68 -9.26
C VAL A 101 0.92 -3.24 -9.68
N HIS A 102 0.11 -2.85 -8.70
CA HIS A 102 -1.22 -2.28 -8.91
C HIS A 102 -1.14 -0.80 -8.61
N ILE A 103 -1.62 0.02 -9.54
CA ILE A 103 -1.69 1.48 -9.41
C ILE A 103 -3.15 1.87 -9.51
N VAL A 104 -3.64 2.50 -8.45
CA VAL A 104 -5.02 2.96 -8.34
C VAL A 104 -5.01 4.46 -8.18
N ARG A 105 -5.82 5.16 -8.97
CA ARG A 105 -6.06 6.59 -8.84
C ARG A 105 -7.49 6.93 -9.24
N GLY A 106 -8.33 7.30 -8.26
CA GLY A 106 -9.77 7.49 -8.50
C GLY A 106 -10.38 6.22 -9.12
N ASP A 107 -11.07 6.37 -10.25
CA ASP A 107 -11.67 5.26 -11.00
C ASP A 107 -10.68 4.54 -11.94
N THR A 108 -9.43 5.01 -12.00
CA THR A 108 -8.41 4.41 -12.85
C THR A 108 -7.66 3.32 -12.10
N TYR A 109 -7.65 2.13 -12.68
CA TYR A 109 -6.90 0.97 -12.18
C TYR A 109 -5.95 0.47 -13.26
N VAL A 110 -4.66 0.42 -12.95
CA VAL A 110 -3.61 -0.04 -13.85
C VAL A 110 -2.85 -1.17 -13.18
N LYS A 111 -2.73 -2.28 -13.92
CA LYS A 111 -1.94 -3.43 -13.53
C LYS A 111 -0.65 -3.47 -14.35
N VAL A 112 0.48 -3.46 -13.68
CA VAL A 112 1.81 -3.49 -14.30
C VAL A 112 2.48 -4.81 -13.93
N ASP A 113 2.86 -5.59 -14.94
CA ASP A 113 3.81 -6.68 -14.77
C ASP A 113 5.22 -6.07 -14.88
N PRO A 114 6.00 -6.01 -13.79
CA PRO A 114 7.34 -5.45 -13.80
C PRO A 114 8.34 -6.33 -14.60
N LEU A 115 7.98 -7.57 -14.91
CA LEU A 115 8.75 -8.41 -15.81
C LEU A 115 8.15 -8.31 -17.20
N ASP A 116 8.93 -7.84 -18.17
CA ASP A 116 8.56 -8.01 -19.56
C ASP A 116 8.40 -9.52 -19.84
N ARG A 117 7.42 -9.89 -20.67
CA ARG A 117 7.02 -11.27 -20.94
C ARG A 117 8.19 -12.12 -21.50
N SER A 118 9.26 -11.47 -21.95
CA SER A 118 10.50 -12.05 -22.46
C SER A 118 11.58 -12.32 -21.40
N SER A 119 11.40 -11.91 -20.14
CA SER A 119 12.40 -12.12 -19.09
C SER A 119 12.39 -13.58 -18.62
N THR A 120 13.50 -14.28 -18.82
CA THR A 120 13.74 -15.64 -18.30
C THR A 120 14.07 -15.65 -16.80
N ILE A 121 14.26 -14.47 -16.20
CA ILE A 121 14.59 -14.30 -14.80
C ILE A 121 13.29 -14.37 -14.00
N ARG A 122 12.99 -15.55 -13.44
CA ARG A 122 12.00 -15.67 -12.38
C ARG A 122 12.60 -15.10 -11.11
N PRO A 123 12.11 -13.97 -10.56
CA PRO A 123 12.58 -13.51 -9.28
C PRO A 123 12.33 -14.64 -8.27
N SER A 124 13.41 -15.12 -7.66
CA SER A 124 13.32 -15.98 -6.48
C SER A 124 12.42 -15.29 -5.45
N SER A 125 11.68 -16.10 -4.69
CA SER A 125 10.64 -15.85 -3.67
C SER A 125 10.88 -14.73 -2.64
N SER A 126 11.43 -13.61 -3.08
CA SER A 126 11.73 -12.43 -2.32
C SER A 126 10.45 -11.62 -2.24
N SER A 127 10.04 -11.32 -1.00
CA SER A 127 8.94 -10.41 -0.68
C SER A 127 8.96 -9.21 -1.63
N SER A 128 7.82 -8.88 -2.21
CA SER A 128 7.68 -7.67 -3.00
C SER A 128 7.61 -6.49 -2.03
N LEU A 129 8.76 -5.94 -1.67
CA LEU A 129 8.88 -4.75 -0.83
C LEU A 129 8.88 -3.50 -1.71
N LEU A 130 7.79 -2.77 -1.70
CA LEU A 130 7.74 -1.36 -2.06
C LEU A 130 8.42 -0.59 -0.93
N LEU A 131 9.58 -0.03 -1.24
CA LEU A 131 10.29 0.85 -0.33
C LEU A 131 9.77 2.26 -0.54
N ASN A 132 9.12 2.81 0.48
CA ASN A 132 8.88 4.25 0.54
C ASN A 132 10.18 4.94 0.94
N TYR A 133 10.76 5.69 0.01
CA TYR A 133 11.82 6.65 0.33
C TYR A 133 11.15 7.95 0.78
N VAL A 134 11.39 8.34 2.03
CA VAL A 134 10.95 9.64 2.57
C VAL A 134 12.18 10.55 2.57
N PRO A 135 12.33 11.47 1.60
CA PRO A 135 13.55 12.27 1.46
C PRO A 135 13.91 13.07 2.71
N SER A 136 12.91 13.51 3.48
CA SER A 136 13.11 14.28 4.71
C SER A 136 13.66 13.47 5.89
N LEU A 137 13.52 12.14 5.89
CA LEU A 137 14.16 11.27 6.89
C LEU A 137 15.67 11.13 6.65
N VAL A 138 16.15 11.46 5.45
CA VAL A 138 17.57 11.56 5.16
C VAL A 138 17.96 13.03 5.15
N GLN A 139 18.26 13.59 6.32
CA GLN A 139 19.04 14.82 6.39
C GLN A 139 20.45 14.52 5.85
N ILE A 140 20.62 14.53 4.53
CA ILE A 140 21.95 14.58 3.93
C ILE A 140 22.51 15.94 4.34
N LYS A 141 23.32 15.97 5.40
CA LYS A 141 24.12 17.15 5.72
C LYS A 141 24.99 17.41 4.50
N GLN A 142 24.63 18.43 3.72
CA GLN A 142 25.54 18.96 2.72
C GLN A 142 26.80 19.36 3.49
N GLY A 143 27.90 18.64 3.26
CA GLY A 143 29.20 18.99 3.84
C GLY A 143 29.51 20.42 3.42
N LYS A 144 29.82 21.29 4.39
CA LYS A 144 30.41 22.59 4.09
C LYS A 144 31.67 22.32 3.25
N SER A 145 31.68 22.79 2.01
CA SER A 145 32.90 22.79 1.22
C SER A 145 33.91 23.68 1.97
N ALA A 146 35.02 23.07 2.41
CA ALA A 146 36.14 23.78 2.99
C ALA A 146 36.96 24.39 1.85
N CYS A 147 36.45 25.44 1.22
CA CYS A 147 37.22 26.31 0.32
C CYS A 147 36.74 27.75 0.52
N ASP A 148 36.96 28.30 1.70
CA ASP A 148 37.01 29.75 1.95
C ASP A 148 38.04 29.97 3.07
N LEU A 149 39.31 30.01 2.68
CA LEU A 149 40.44 30.62 3.41
C LEU A 149 41.46 31.12 2.37
#